data_AF-C4GFY5-F1
#
_entry.id   AF-C4GFY5-F1
#
_cell.length_a   1.000
_cell.length_b   1.000
_cell.length_c   1.000
_cell.angle_alpha   90.00
_cell.angle_beta   90.00
_cell.angle_gamma   90.00
#
_symmetry.space_group_name_H-M   'P 1'
#
loop_
_entity.id
_entity.type
_entity.pdbx_description
1 polymer ?
#
loop_
_entity_poly.entity_id
_entity_poly.type
_entity_poly.pdbx_seq_one_letter_code
_entity_poly.pdbx_strand_id
1 'polypeptide(L)'
;MSKRTSITERLKKSRNRQTRLNFAHEWADRWEDEYVTLIERLKRAVAAQDDGRIAELFGDLGGLNRPKFAALHNVIDELDTPTRELED
;
A
#
# COMPACT_ATOMS: atom_id res chain seq x y z
N MET A 1 -6.63 -7.47 -18.71
CA MET A 1 -5.94 -6.83 -17.57
C MET A 1 -6.98 -6.55 -16.49
N SER A 2 -6.97 -7.32 -15.39
CA SER A 2 -7.86 -7.07 -14.26
C SER A 2 -7.48 -5.72 -13.63
N LYS A 3 -8.31 -4.69 -13.82
CA LYS A 3 -8.12 -3.37 -13.19
C LYS A 3 -8.24 -3.56 -11.68
N ARG A 4 -7.10 -3.79 -10.99
CA ARG A 4 -7.06 -3.78 -9.51
C ARG A 4 -7.67 -2.45 -9.06
N THR A 5 -8.78 -2.52 -8.35
CA THR A 5 -9.43 -1.33 -7.80
C THR A 5 -8.51 -0.74 -6.73
N SER A 6 -8.23 0.56 -6.80
CA SER A 6 -7.38 1.22 -5.80
C SER A 6 -8.04 1.18 -4.41
N ILE A 7 -7.26 1.37 -3.35
CA ILE A 7 -7.81 1.38 -1.98
C ILE A 7 -8.86 2.48 -1.82
N THR A 8 -8.59 3.70 -2.31
CA THR A 8 -9.54 4.81 -2.29
C THR A 8 -10.84 4.44 -3.01
N GLU A 9 -10.78 3.77 -4.16
CA GLU A 9 -11.98 3.30 -4.86
C GLU A 9 -12.73 2.19 -4.10
N ARG A 10 -12.05 1.34 -3.32
CA ARG A 10 -12.71 0.39 -2.43
C ARG A 10 -13.45 1.11 -1.30
N LEU A 11 -12.83 2.12 -0.69
CA LEU A 11 -13.44 2.95 0.37
C LEU A 11 -14.66 3.71 -0.16
N LYS A 12 -14.56 4.30 -1.36
CA LYS A 12 -15.64 4.96 -2.09
C LYS A 12 -16.75 4.04 -2.59
N LYS A 13 -16.62 2.71 -2.45
CA LYS A 13 -17.69 1.74 -2.78
C LYS A 13 -18.50 1.25 -1.57
N SER A 14 -17.91 1.05 -0.40
CA SER A 14 -18.63 0.65 0.84
C SER A 14 -19.21 1.81 1.68
N ARG A 15 -20.52 1.85 1.92
CA ARG A 15 -21.13 2.86 2.82
C ARG A 15 -20.92 2.57 4.31
N ASN A 16 -20.59 1.32 4.66
CA ASN A 16 -20.40 0.91 6.05
C ASN A 16 -19.01 1.32 6.58
N ARG A 17 -18.99 2.03 7.71
CA ARG A 17 -17.77 2.53 8.37
C ARG A 17 -16.78 1.43 8.71
N GLN A 18 -17.24 0.36 9.37
CA GLN A 18 -16.37 -0.73 9.80
C GLN A 18 -15.71 -1.44 8.62
N THR A 19 -16.47 -1.68 7.55
CA THR A 19 -15.95 -2.30 6.32
C THR A 19 -14.85 -1.44 5.68
N ARG A 20 -15.02 -0.11 5.69
CA ARG A 20 -14.01 0.83 5.19
C ARG A 20 -12.72 0.76 6.02
N LEU A 21 -12.83 0.73 7.35
CA LEU A 21 -11.69 0.57 8.25
C LEU A 21 -10.97 -0.76 7.98
N ASN A 22 -11.71 -1.86 7.83
CA ASN A 22 -11.14 -3.16 7.51
C ASN A 22 -10.35 -3.12 6.18
N PHE A 23 -10.89 -2.47 5.14
CA PHE A 23 -10.15 -2.31 3.88
C PHE A 23 -8.86 -1.50 4.03
N ALA A 24 -8.86 -0.47 4.88
CA ALA A 24 -7.67 0.34 5.14
C ALA A 24 -6.60 -0.45 5.89
N HIS A 25 -6.98 -1.22 6.92
CA HIS A 25 -6.07 -2.12 7.64
C HIS A 25 -5.50 -3.21 6.71
N GLU A 26 -6.34 -3.93 5.97
CA GLU A 26 -5.89 -4.94 4.99
C GLU A 26 -4.89 -4.37 3.97
N TRP A 27 -5.10 -3.11 3.56
CA TRP A 27 -4.22 -2.44 2.62
C TRP A 27 -2.88 -2.04 3.26
N ALA A 28 -2.90 -1.60 4.52
CA ALA A 28 -1.71 -1.29 5.30
C ALA A 28 -0.89 -2.56 5.57
N ASP A 29 -1.52 -3.64 6.03
CA ASP A 29 -0.88 -4.93 6.28
C ASP A 29 -0.19 -5.46 5.02
N ARG A 30 -0.89 -5.39 3.87
CA ARG A 30 -0.29 -5.80 2.59
C ARG A 30 0.90 -4.93 2.18
N TRP A 31 0.85 -3.63 2.47
CA TRP A 31 1.99 -2.76 2.20
C TRP A 31 3.17 -3.13 3.10
N GLU A 32 2.95 -3.41 4.38
CA GLU A 32 3.98 -3.90 5.30
C GLU A 32 4.60 -5.21 4.80
N ASP A 33 3.78 -6.19 4.40
CA ASP A 33 4.26 -7.47 3.83
C ASP A 33 5.14 -7.27 2.58
N GLU A 34 4.69 -6.39 1.66
CA GLU A 34 5.44 -6.03 0.45
C GLU A 34 6.79 -5.37 0.82
N TYR A 35 6.80 -4.48 1.81
CA TYR A 35 8.00 -3.81 2.30
C TYR A 35 8.97 -4.79 2.96
N VAL A 36 8.50 -5.61 3.91
CA VAL A 36 9.32 -6.62 4.61
C VAL A 36 9.93 -7.60 3.61
N THR A 37 9.14 -8.09 2.65
CA THR A 37 9.62 -8.98 1.59
C THR A 37 10.76 -8.33 0.80
N LEU A 38 10.65 -7.03 0.50
CA LEU A 38 11.67 -6.31 -0.24
C LEU A 38 12.96 -6.12 0.58
N ILE A 39 12.83 -5.82 1.87
CA ILE A 39 13.96 -5.76 2.80
C ILE A 39 14.68 -7.10 2.89
N GLU A 40 13.96 -8.22 2.97
CA GLU A 40 14.57 -9.56 2.98
C GLU A 40 15.30 -9.88 1.66
N ARG A 41 14.76 -9.44 0.52
CA ARG A 41 15.46 -9.56 -0.77
C ARG A 41 16.74 -8.72 -0.80
N LEU A 42 16.70 -7.51 -0.25
CA LEU A 42 17.86 -6.62 -0.17
C LEU A 42 18.96 -7.26 0.69
N LYS A 43 18.61 -7.80 1.86
CA LYS A 43 19.55 -8.51 2.74
C LYS A 43 20.24 -9.66 2.01
N ARG A 44 19.49 -10.46 1.24
CA ARG A 44 20.06 -11.56 0.45
C ARG A 44 21.00 -11.07 -0.66
N ALA A 45 20.64 -10.00 -1.36
CA ALA A 45 21.48 -9.40 -2.40
C ALA A 45 22.80 -8.86 -1.82
N VAL A 46 22.73 -8.19 -0.66
CA VAL A 46 23.92 -7.74 0.09
C VAL A 46 24.81 -8.91 0.51
N ALA A 47 24.23 -9.98 1.06
CA ALA A 47 24.98 -11.17 1.44
C ALA A 47 25.67 -11.84 0.24
N ALA A 48 25.08 -11.72 -0.96
CA ALA A 48 25.64 -12.24 -2.20
C ALA A 48 26.63 -11.27 -2.89
N GLN A 49 26.84 -10.06 -2.37
CA GLN A 49 27.62 -8.99 -3.02
C GLN A 49 27.15 -8.69 -4.46
N ASP A 50 25.83 -8.79 -4.70
CA ASP A 50 25.23 -8.55 -6.00
C ASP A 50 24.80 -7.07 -6.12
N ASP A 51 25.77 -6.21 -6.44
CA ASP A 51 25.57 -4.76 -6.55
C ASP A 51 24.48 -4.37 -7.56
N GLY A 52 24.35 -5.13 -8.65
CA GLY A 52 23.31 -4.91 -9.66
C GLY A 52 21.93 -5.14 -9.09
N ARG A 53 21.75 -6.27 -8.37
CA ARG A 53 20.48 -6.59 -7.72
C ARG A 53 20.16 -5.64 -6.57
N ILE A 54 21.17 -5.18 -5.82
CA ILE A 54 20.99 -4.16 -4.78
C ILE A 54 20.42 -2.88 -5.38
N ALA A 55 21.00 -2.38 -6.48
CA ALA A 55 20.55 -1.14 -7.13
C ALA A 55 19.10 -1.25 -7.63
N GLU A 56 18.74 -2.39 -8.24
CA GLU A 56 17.37 -2.67 -8.67
C GLU A 56 16.38 -2.65 -7.48
N LEU A 57 16.72 -3.34 -6.39
CA LEU A 57 15.87 -3.44 -5.20
C LEU A 57 15.69 -2.08 -4.50
N PHE A 58 16.71 -1.20 -4.51
CA PHE A 58 16.53 0.18 -4.04
C PHE A 58 15.57 0.98 -4.94
N GLY A 59 15.62 0.76 -6.25
CA GLY A 59 14.64 1.29 -7.19
C GLY A 59 13.21 0.82 -6.86
N ASP A 60 13.05 -0.49 -6.65
CA ASP A 60 11.77 -1.09 -6.25
C ASP A 60 11.27 -0.54 -4.90
N LEU A 61 12.15 -0.33 -3.91
CA LEU A 61 11.79 0.25 -2.62
C LEU A 61 11.19 1.66 -2.78
N GLY A 62 11.83 2.48 -3.61
CA GLY A 62 11.34 3.81 -3.95
C GLY A 62 10.01 3.76 -4.70
N GLY A 63 9.89 2.83 -5.65
CA GLY A 63 8.68 2.57 -6.44
C GLY A 63 7.51 2.03 -5.62
N LEU A 64 7.77 1.31 -4.54
CA LEU A 64 6.75 0.84 -3.59
C LEU A 64 6.30 1.99 -2.67
N ASN A 65 7.24 2.63 -1.98
CA ASN A 65 6.90 3.51 -0.86
C ASN A 65 6.33 4.85 -1.29
N ARG A 66 6.89 5.51 -2.32
CA ARG A 66 6.41 6.84 -2.77
C ARG A 66 4.92 6.86 -3.13
N PRO A 67 4.41 5.96 -3.99
CA PRO A 67 2.98 5.97 -4.30
C PRO A 67 2.12 5.52 -3.11
N LYS A 68 2.60 4.65 -2.23
CA LYS A 68 1.87 4.23 -1.02
C LYS A 68 1.70 5.38 -0.03
N PHE A 69 2.74 6.20 0.19
CA PHE A 69 2.62 7.42 1.00
C PHE A 69 1.62 8.43 0.40
N ALA A 70 1.65 8.65 -0.91
CA ALA A 70 0.67 9.51 -1.56
C ALA A 70 -0.76 8.95 -1.42
N ALA A 71 -0.94 7.63 -1.56
CA ALA A 71 -2.22 6.97 -1.38
C ALA A 71 -2.70 7.03 0.08
N LEU A 72 -1.79 6.99 1.06
CA LEU A 72 -2.13 7.06 2.48
C LEU A 72 -2.87 8.36 2.83
N HIS A 73 -2.43 9.50 2.30
CA HIS A 73 -3.15 10.77 2.47
C HIS A 73 -4.60 10.67 1.97
N ASN A 74 -4.80 10.14 0.75
CA ASN A 74 -6.14 9.95 0.20
C ASN A 74 -7.00 8.97 1.01
N VAL A 75 -6.38 7.96 1.64
CA VAL A 75 -7.08 7.01 2.52
C VAL A 75 -7.52 7.70 3.80
N ILE A 76 -6.63 8.49 4.43
CA ILE A 76 -6.94 9.26 5.64
C ILE A 76 -8.07 10.24 5.36
N ASP A 77 -7.94 11.05 4.30
CA ASP A 77 -8.94 12.05 3.92
C ASP A 77 -10.31 11.40 3.68
N GLU A 78 -10.34 10.27 2.97
CA GLU A 78 -11.59 9.56 2.70
C GLU A 78 -12.16 8.94 4.00
N LEU A 79 -11.35 8.43 4.93
CA LEU A 79 -11.86 7.88 6.19
C LEU A 79 -12.40 8.95 7.16
N ASP A 80 -11.73 10.09 7.25
CA ASP A 80 -12.10 11.23 8.10
C ASP A 80 -13.30 12.01 7.53
N THR A 81 -13.19 12.41 6.26
CA THR A 81 -14.23 13.16 5.55
C THR A 81 -14.67 12.38 4.30
N PRO A 82 -15.57 11.39 4.48
CA PRO A 82 -16.06 10.57 3.38
C PRO A 82 -16.65 11.41 2.25
N THR A 83 -16.31 11.06 1.01
CA THR A 83 -16.86 11.75 -0.18
C THR A 83 -18.35 11.48 -0.42
N ARG A 84 -18.98 10.67 0.43
CA ARG A 84 -20.42 10.37 0.42
C ARG A 84 -20.90 10.02 1.82
N GLU A 85 -22.20 10.12 2.02
CA GLU A 85 -22.86 9.72 3.27
C GLU A 85 -22.64 8.24 3.59
N LEU A 86 -22.40 7.97 4.87
CA LEU A 86 -22.19 6.63 5.41
C LEU A 86 -23.44 6.13 6.11
N GLU A 87 -23.59 4.82 6.07
CA GLU A 87 -24.59 4.08 6.84
C GLU A 87 -23.83 3.39 7.98
N ASP A 88 -24.37 3.46 9.20
CA ASP A 88 -23.78 2.79 10.36
C ASP A 88 -23.90 1.26 10.24
#